data_AF-S2JZS0-F1
#
_entry.id   AF-S2JZS0-F1
#
_cell.length_a   1.000
_cell.length_b   1.000
_cell.length_c   1.000
_cell.angle_alpha   90.00
_cell.angle_beta   90.00
_cell.angle_gamma   90.00
#
_symmetry.space_group_name_H-M   'P 1'
#
loop_
_entity.id
_entity.type
_entity.pdbx_description
1 polymer ?
#
loop_
_entity_poly.entity_id
_entity_poly.type
_entity_poly.pdbx_seq_one_letter_code
_entity_poly.pdbx_strand_id
1 'polypeptide(L)' 'MEEPSNNVAEWEKKLLGKVLLEDDAQHTLNNDEVVRIKDLPSYHRVLPPGAITTRDYRIDRLNVFIDNNRKVERVYYG' A
#
# COMPACT_ATOMS: atom_id res chain seq x y z
N MET A 1 23.95 -6.48 -13.72
CA MET A 1 22.57 -6.35 -14.22
C MET A 1 21.79 -5.87 -13.02
N GLU A 2 21.61 -4.55 -12.89
CA GLU A 2 20.75 -3.99 -11.85
C GLU A 2 19.33 -4.15 -12.37
N GLU A 3 18.61 -5.13 -11.81
CA GLU A 3 17.17 -5.25 -12.03
C GLU A 3 16.51 -3.91 -11.66
N PRO A 4 15.44 -3.47 -12.34
CA PRO A 4 14.75 -2.27 -11.92
C PRO A 4 14.31 -2.50 -10.48
N SER A 5 14.95 -1.79 -9.56
CA SER A 5 14.66 -1.78 -8.13
C SER A 5 13.28 -1.17 -7.93
N ASN A 6 12.24 -1.88 -8.35
CA ASN A 6 10.90 -1.64 -7.89
C ASN A 6 11.00 -1.88 -6.39
N ASN A 7 11.03 -0.78 -5.63
CA ASN A 7 11.27 -0.74 -4.17
C ASN A 7 10.13 -1.40 -3.36
N VAL A 8 9.47 -2.41 -3.94
CA VAL A 8 8.42 -3.22 -3.32
C VAL A 8 8.87 -3.72 -1.97
N ALA A 9 10.11 -4.20 -1.85
CA ALA A 9 10.65 -4.73 -0.60
C ALA A 9 10.81 -3.65 0.48
N GLU A 10 11.14 -2.42 0.09
CA GLU A 10 11.20 -1.29 1.03
C GLU A 10 9.81 -0.88 1.49
N TRP A 11 8.86 -0.79 0.54
CA TRP A 11 7.46 -0.53 0.85
C TRP A 11 6.84 -1.66 1.68
N GLU A 12 7.22 -2.91 1.42
CA GLU A 12 6.77 -4.05 2.21
C GLU A 12 7.20 -3.86 3.66
N LYS A 13 8.48 -3.61 3.91
CA LYS A 13 8.98 -3.36 5.27
C LYS A 13 8.38 -2.12 5.92
N LYS A 14 8.09 -1.07 5.14
CA LYS A 14 7.54 0.20 5.64
C LYS A 14 6.05 0.10 5.95
N LEU A 15 5.30 -0.65 5.14
CA LEU A 15 3.83 -0.68 5.17
C LEU A 15 3.28 -1.93 5.85
N LEU A 16 3.94 -3.10 5.74
CA LEU A 16 3.45 -4.35 6.33
C LEU A 16 3.12 -4.17 7.79
N GLY A 17 1.91 -4.59 8.15
CA GLY A 17 1.45 -4.53 9.52
C GLY A 17 0.91 -3.17 9.97
N LYS A 18 1.08 -2.11 9.18
CA LYS A 18 0.54 -0.77 9.48
C LYS A 18 -0.86 -0.61 8.91
N VAL A 19 -1.64 0.30 9.47
CA VAL A 19 -3.00 0.62 9.03
C VAL A 19 -2.98 1.76 8.03
N LEU A 20 -3.51 1.51 6.83
CA LEU A 20 -3.60 2.53 5.79
C LEU A 20 -4.82 3.42 6.00
N LEU A 21 -4.58 4.72 6.07
CA LEU A 21 -5.61 5.73 6.31
C LEU A 21 -5.60 6.80 5.23
N GLU A 22 -6.80 7.27 4.90
CA GLU A 22 -6.99 8.45 4.07
C GLU A 22 -6.43 9.68 4.80
N ASP A 23 -6.07 10.73 4.05
CA ASP A 23 -5.38 11.89 4.65
C ASP A 23 -6.21 12.58 5.76
N ASP A 24 -7.54 12.56 5.60
CA ASP A 24 -8.51 13.17 6.51
C ASP A 24 -9.11 12.17 7.52
N ALA A 25 -8.71 10.89 7.47
CA ALA A 25 -9.27 9.88 8.37
C ALA A 25 -8.74 10.04 9.80
N GLN A 26 -9.65 10.27 10.75
CA GLN A 26 -9.33 10.23 12.17
C GLN A 26 -9.10 8.78 12.62
N HIS A 27 -8.02 8.54 13.37
CA HIS A 27 -7.76 7.24 13.99
C HIS A 27 -7.31 7.40 15.45
N THR A 28 -7.50 6.32 16.21
CA THR A 28 -7.13 6.21 17.62
C THR A 28 -5.79 5.51 17.86
N LEU A 29 -5.23 4.87 16.82
CA LEU A 29 -3.91 4.23 16.85
C LEU A 29 -2.75 5.24 17.00
N ASN A 30 -1.51 4.77 17.09
CA ASN A 30 -0.32 5.63 17.11
C ASN A 30 0.16 5.94 15.68
N ASN A 31 0.76 7.11 15.46
CA ASN A 31 1.32 7.51 14.15
C ASN A 31 2.35 6.52 13.59
N ASP A 32 3.01 5.74 14.45
CA ASP A 32 3.96 4.72 14.00
C ASP A 32 3.28 3.47 13.44
N GLU A 33 2.03 3.19 13.84
CA GLU A 33 1.26 2.04 13.37
C GLU A 33 0.34 2.37 12.19
N VAL A 34 0.30 3.64 11.76
CA VAL A 34 -0.53 4.08 10.65
C VAL A 34 0.31 4.64 9.51
N VAL A 35 -0.20 4.49 8.29
CA VAL A 35 0.37 5.11 7.10
C VAL A 35 -0.73 5.82 6.35
N ARG A 36 -0.41 7.00 5.83
CA ARG A 36 -1.36 7.79 5.05
C ARG A 36 -1.17 7.58 3.57
N ILE A 37 -2.26 7.70 2.82
CA ILE A 37 -2.24 7.61 1.36
C ILE A 37 -1.29 8.65 0.73
N LYS A 38 -1.11 9.82 1.35
CA LYS A 38 -0.14 10.84 0.89
C LYS A 38 1.33 10.43 0.99
N ASP A 39 1.64 9.43 1.84
CA ASP A 39 3.00 8.90 1.98
C ASP A 39 3.30 7.86 0.88
N LEU A 40 2.27 7.38 0.18
CA LEU A 40 2.41 6.46 -0.94
C LEU A 40 2.91 7.20 -2.19
N PRO A 41 3.54 6.48 -3.14
CA PRO A 41 3.96 7.06 -4.42
C PRO A 41 2.77 7.61 -5.22
N SER A 42 3.03 8.53 -6.15
CA SER A 42 1.98 9.16 -6.98
C SER A 42 1.09 8.15 -7.70
N TYR A 43 1.65 7.02 -8.14
CA TYR A 43 0.92 5.91 -8.72
C TYR A 43 0.77 4.79 -7.68
N HIS A 44 -0.34 4.79 -6.95
CA HIS A 44 -0.69 3.73 -6.02
C HIS A 44 -2.15 3.31 -6.19
N ARG A 45 -2.48 2.13 -5.70
CA ARG A 45 -3.84 1.60 -5.66
C ARG A 45 -4.04 0.79 -4.38
N VAL A 46 -5.03 1.20 -3.60
CA VAL A 46 -5.42 0.49 -2.39
C VAL A 46 -6.47 -0.56 -2.78
N LEU A 47 -6.22 -1.80 -2.40
CA LEU A 47 -7.07 -2.95 -2.71
C LEU A 47 -7.59 -3.54 -1.40
N PRO A 48 -8.87 -3.32 -1.07
CA PRO A 48 -9.51 -3.98 0.06
C PRO A 48 -9.63 -5.49 -0.16
N PRO A 49 -9.89 -6.27 0.91
CA PRO A 49 -10.03 -7.71 0.77
C PRO A 49 -11.25 -8.03 -0.12
N GLY A 50 -11.07 -8.90 -1.10
CA GLY A 50 -12.12 -9.23 -2.07
C GLY A 50 -12.35 -8.19 -3.16
N ALA A 51 -11.54 -7.12 -3.24
CA ALA A 51 -11.62 -6.16 -4.33
C ALA A 51 -11.35 -6.84 -5.68
N ILE A 52 -12.30 -6.70 -6.60
CA ILE A 52 -12.13 -7.17 -7.97
C ILE A 52 -11.19 -6.20 -8.68
N THR A 53 -10.01 -6.68 -9.05
CA THR A 53 -9.03 -5.89 -9.80
C THR A 53 -9.07 -6.26 -11.28
N THR A 54 -9.12 -5.25 -12.14
CA THR A 54 -8.88 -5.42 -13.56
C THR A 54 -7.39 -5.65 -13.79
N ARG A 55 -7.05 -6.53 -14.74
CA ARG A 55 -5.68 -6.81 -15.18
C ARG A 55 -5.12 -5.68 -16.06
N ASP A 56 -5.19 -4.45 -15.58
CA ASP A 56 -4.46 -3.33 -16.18
C ASP A 56 -3.05 -3.32 -15.57
N TYR A 57 -2.07 -3.83 -16.33
CA TYR A 57 -0.70 -3.95 -15.85
C TYR A 57 0.02 -2.60 -15.96
N ARG A 58 0.44 -2.04 -14.83
CA ARG A 58 1.22 -0.80 -14.74
C ARG A 58 2.44 -0.99 -13.87
N ILE A 59 3.60 -1.04 -14.50
CA ILE A 59 4.89 -1.32 -13.85
C ILE A 59 5.18 -0.33 -12.70
N ASP A 60 4.82 0.94 -12.88
CA ASP A 60 5.06 2.00 -11.90
C ASP A 60 4.01 2.09 -10.78
N ARG A 61 2.94 1.28 -10.81
CA ARG A 61 1.84 1.38 -9.84
C ARG A 61 2.07 0.47 -8.64
N LEU A 62 2.12 1.06 -7.44
CA LEU A 62 2.15 0.31 -6.19
C LEU A 62 0.73 -0.13 -5.79
N ASN A 63 0.46 -1.42 -5.82
CA ASN A 63 -0.76 -2.01 -5.30
C ASN A 63 -0.56 -2.35 -3.83
N VAL A 64 -1.43 -1.84 -2.96
CA VAL A 64 -1.41 -2.03 -1.52
C VAL A 64 -2.64 -2.82 -1.12
N PHE A 65 -2.46 -4.06 -0.69
CA PHE A 65 -3.52 -4.92 -0.20
C PHE A 65 -3.71 -4.66 1.28
N ILE A 66 -4.93 -4.29 1.62
CA ILE A 66 -5.35 -4.10 2.99
C ILE A 66 -6.36 -5.17 3.36
N ASP A 67 -6.43 -5.50 4.65
CA ASP A 67 -7.47 -6.33 5.23
C ASP A 67 -8.72 -5.48 5.61
N ASN A 68 -9.77 -6.13 6.13
CA ASN A 68 -11.00 -5.52 6.62
C ASN A 68 -10.73 -4.44 7.68
N ASN A 69 -9.66 -4.60 8.45
CA ASN A 69 -9.22 -3.62 9.45
C ASN A 69 -8.36 -2.48 8.86
N ARG A 70 -8.29 -2.35 7.53
CA ARG A 70 -7.40 -1.45 6.78
C ARG A 70 -5.91 -1.66 7.05
N LYS A 71 -5.53 -2.80 7.63
CA LYS A 71 -4.13 -3.19 7.87
C LYS A 71 -3.50 -3.69 6.58
N VAL A 72 -2.30 -3.22 6.25
CA VAL A 72 -1.57 -3.65 5.06
C VAL A 72 -1.04 -5.06 5.26
N GLU A 73 -1.50 -5.96 4.40
CA GLU A 73 -1.14 -7.38 4.36
C GLU A 73 -0.07 -7.65 3.31
N ARG A 74 -0.09 -6.92 2.18
CA ARG A 74 0.82 -7.14 1.06
C ARG A 74 0.94 -5.90 0.20
N VAL A 75 2.10 -5.72 -0.44
CA VAL A 75 2.29 -4.70 -1.48
C VAL A 75 2.95 -5.33 -2.71
N TYR A 76 2.62 -4.85 -3.90
CA TYR A 76 3.30 -5.25 -5.14
C TYR A 76 3.23 -4.18 -6.23
N TYR A 77 4.21 -4.13 -7.12
CA TYR A 77 4.17 -3.27 -8.31
C TYR A 77 3.56 -3.97 -9.52
N GLY A 78 2.57 -3.36 -10.17
CA GLY A 78 1.95 -3.90 -11.39
C GLY A 78 0.56 -3.39 -11.73
#